data_AF-A0A369RIQ8-F1
#
_entry.id   AF-A0A369RIQ8-F1
#
_cell.length_a   1.000
_cell.length_b   1.000
_cell.length_c   1.000
_cell.angle_alpha   90.00
_cell.angle_beta   90.00
_cell.angle_gamma   90.00
#
_symmetry.space_group_name_H-M   'P 1'
#
loop_
_entity.id
_entity.type
_entity.pdbx_description
1 polymer ?
#
loop_
_entity_poly.entity_id
_entity_poly.type
_entity_poly.pdbx_seq_one_letter_code
_entity_poly.pdbx_strand_id
1 'polypeptide(L)'
;MLHTAFAVSTEGLALGILDQKIYSRPPVSEEAKELKERNRKRAHIEDKESIKWLESLKKTDSIIDSTKTEAITVCDREADIYEFFELARNLNSAVLVRASKDRDINRKSRFSNDKQKLWKFVEDFSSIGTIEIEIPARDNKPKRTACLEVKFGKFMMDPPKRHIRYKELYNLPLYAVYVVLSS
;
A
#
# COMPACT_ATOMS: atom_id res chain seq x y z
N MET A 1 15.65 -2.69 13.25
CA MET A 1 14.81 -2.83 12.04
C MET A 1 15.67 -2.51 10.83
N LEU A 2 15.43 -3.23 9.75
CA LEU A 2 16.04 -3.03 8.44
C LEU A 2 14.89 -2.79 7.44
N HIS A 3 15.01 -1.74 6.63
CA HIS A 3 14.10 -1.46 5.52
C HIS A 3 14.93 -1.28 4.25
N THR A 4 14.60 -2.02 3.19
CA THR A 4 15.40 -2.06 1.96
C THR A 4 14.49 -1.84 0.75
N ALA A 5 14.87 -0.91 -0.13
CA ALA A 5 14.34 -0.84 -1.49
C ALA A 5 15.29 -1.58 -2.43
N PHE A 6 14.79 -2.63 -3.07
CA PHE A 6 15.53 -3.49 -3.98
C PHE A 6 14.94 -3.37 -5.38
N ALA A 7 15.80 -3.14 -6.37
CA ALA A 7 15.41 -3.00 -7.77
C ALA A 7 15.56 -4.34 -8.50
N VAL A 8 14.54 -4.65 -9.30
CA VAL A 8 14.48 -5.83 -10.17
C VAL A 8 13.88 -5.39 -11.50
N SER A 9 14.37 -5.93 -12.62
CA SER A 9 13.75 -5.73 -13.93
C SER A 9 12.47 -6.55 -14.10
N THR A 10 11.71 -6.28 -15.15
CA THR A 10 10.50 -7.03 -15.51
C THR A 10 10.78 -8.50 -15.85
N GLU A 11 12.00 -8.81 -16.27
CA GLU A 11 12.48 -10.17 -16.58
C GLU A 11 12.99 -10.90 -15.33
N GLY A 12 12.95 -10.24 -14.16
CA GLY A 12 13.43 -10.81 -12.89
C GLY A 12 14.92 -10.62 -12.62
N LEU A 13 15.62 -9.79 -13.40
CA LEU A 13 17.03 -9.49 -13.15
C LEU A 13 17.18 -8.58 -11.92
N ALA A 14 17.93 -9.04 -10.92
CA ALA A 14 18.31 -8.21 -9.78
C ALA A 14 19.23 -7.05 -10.21
N LEU A 15 18.76 -5.81 -10.06
CA LEU A 15 19.52 -4.61 -10.41
C LEU A 15 20.31 -4.04 -9.21
N GLY A 16 19.89 -4.35 -7.99
CA GLY A 16 20.61 -4.01 -6.75
C GLY A 16 19.77 -3.25 -5.73
N ILE A 17 20.43 -2.74 -4.69
CA ILE A 17 19.78 -1.98 -3.61
C ILE A 17 19.78 -0.49 -3.96
N LEU A 18 18.59 0.14 -3.94
CA LEU A 18 18.42 1.58 -4.16
C LEU A 18 18.41 2.38 -2.86
N ASP A 19 17.88 1.78 -1.79
CA ASP A 19 17.90 2.36 -0.45
C ASP A 19 17.98 1.27 0.61
N GLN A 20 18.69 1.58 1.70
CA GLN A 20 18.74 0.73 2.87
C GLN A 20 18.78 1.60 4.13
N LYS A 21 17.79 1.43 5.00
CA LYS A 21 17.68 2.13 6.27
C LYS A 21 17.75 1.13 7.42
N ILE A 22 18.70 1.36 8.32
CA ILE A 22 18.95 0.55 9.51
C ILE A 22 18.75 1.42 10.73
N TYR A 23 17.93 0.96 11.68
CA TYR A 23 17.73 1.68 12.94
C TYR A 23 17.32 0.74 14.07
N SER A 24 17.70 1.08 15.29
CA SER A 24 17.26 0.41 16.51
C SER A 24 16.05 1.12 17.09
N ARG A 25 15.17 0.36 17.77
CA ARG A 25 14.11 0.95 18.59
C ARG A 25 14.71 1.25 19.97
N PRO A 26 14.66 2.50 20.47
CA PRO A 26 15.05 2.77 21.84
C PRO A 26 14.13 1.99 22.79
N PRO A 27 14.64 1.53 23.95
CA PRO A 27 13.80 0.96 24.98
C PRO A 27 12.82 2.02 25.48
N VAL A 28 11.54 1.67 25.55
CA VAL A 28 10.46 2.53 26.02
C VAL A 28 9.62 1.75 27.04
N SER A 29 9.12 2.43 28.07
CA SER A 29 8.25 1.84 29.07
C SER A 29 6.95 1.33 28.44
N GLU A 30 6.29 0.35 29.06
CA GLU A 30 4.99 -0.15 28.59
C GLU A 30 3.94 0.96 28.56
N GLU A 31 3.92 1.84 29.56
CA GLU A 31 3.04 3.03 29.60
C GLU A 31 3.24 3.93 28.37
N ALA A 32 4.49 4.16 27.96
CA ALA A 32 4.80 4.96 26.78
C ALA A 32 4.36 4.26 25.48
N LYS A 33 4.46 2.93 25.40
CA LYS A 33 3.96 2.15 24.25
C LYS A 33 2.44 2.24 24.15
N GLU A 34 1.73 2.07 25.25
CA GLU A 34 0.27 2.17 25.30
C GLU A 34 -0.22 3.57 24.92
N LEU A 35 0.46 4.61 25.40
CA LEU A 35 0.16 5.99 25.04
C LEU A 35 0.39 6.22 23.53
N LYS A 36 1.48 5.68 22.98
CA LYS A 36 1.80 5.76 21.55
C LYS A 36 0.74 5.07 20.71
N GLU A 37 0.29 3.86 21.07
CA GLU A 37 -0.75 3.15 20.32
C GLU A 37 -2.12 3.86 20.40
N ARG A 38 -2.51 4.38 21.57
CA ARG A 38 -3.73 5.18 21.74
C ARG A 38 -3.72 6.42 20.82
N ASN A 39 -2.57 7.07 20.70
CA ASN A 39 -2.41 8.29 19.92
C ASN A 39 -1.99 8.06 18.45
N ARG A 40 -1.69 6.83 18.05
CA ARG A 40 -1.16 6.48 16.72
C ARG A 40 -1.99 7.02 15.56
N LYS A 41 -3.31 7.08 15.71
CA LYS A 41 -4.22 7.61 14.66
C LYS A 41 -4.15 9.13 14.50
N ARG A 42 -3.65 9.85 15.52
CA ARG A 42 -3.51 11.31 15.56
C ARG A 42 -2.06 11.79 15.46
N ALA A 43 -1.09 10.90 15.62
CA ALA A 43 0.32 11.23 15.44
C ALA A 43 0.62 11.62 13.99
N HIS A 44 1.60 12.52 13.82
CA HIS A 44 2.19 12.85 12.53
C HIS A 44 2.86 11.62 11.92
N ILE A 45 2.98 11.57 10.59
CA ILE A 45 3.59 10.41 9.93
C ILE A 45 5.09 10.33 10.26
N GLU A 46 5.72 11.49 10.44
CA GLU A 46 7.12 11.69 10.82
C GLU A 46 7.48 11.00 12.15
N ASP A 47 6.53 10.90 13.09
CA ASP A 47 6.72 10.26 14.41
C ASP A 47 6.47 8.74 14.39
N LYS A 48 6.03 8.20 13.25
CA LYS A 48 5.69 6.77 13.10
C LYS A 48 6.80 6.05 12.35
N GLU A 49 7.01 4.79 12.71
CA GLU A 49 7.96 3.92 11.98
C GLU A 49 7.57 3.71 10.51
N SER A 50 6.29 3.90 10.19
CA SER A 50 5.80 3.83 8.80
C SER A 50 6.33 4.97 7.92
N ILE A 51 6.98 6.00 8.48
CA ILE A 51 7.69 7.03 7.69
C ILE A 51 8.74 6.43 6.76
N LYS A 52 9.29 5.25 7.10
CA LYS A 52 10.27 4.50 6.29
C LYS A 52 9.82 4.34 4.83
N TRP A 53 8.52 4.16 4.60
CA TRP A 53 7.94 4.01 3.26
C TRP A 53 8.02 5.32 2.46
N LEU A 54 7.70 6.45 3.08
CA LEU A 54 7.74 7.76 2.44
C LEU A 54 9.17 8.20 2.14
N GLU A 55 10.09 8.00 3.08
CA GLU A 55 11.50 8.33 2.90
C GLU A 55 12.14 7.50 1.79
N SER A 56 11.87 6.19 1.79
CA SER A 56 12.37 5.29 0.76
C SER A 56 11.83 5.66 -0.62
N LEU A 57 10.53 5.97 -0.75
CA LEU A 57 9.94 6.39 -2.03
C LEU A 57 10.57 7.70 -2.52
N LYS A 58 10.70 8.72 -1.65
CA LYS A 58 11.37 9.99 -2.02
C LYS A 58 12.78 9.74 -2.53
N LYS A 59 13.53 8.87 -1.85
CA LYS A 59 14.91 8.58 -2.23
C LYS A 59 15.00 7.82 -3.55
N THR A 60 14.19 6.78 -3.75
CA THR A 60 14.19 6.03 -5.03
C THR A 60 13.73 6.89 -6.19
N ASP A 61 12.69 7.71 -5.99
CA ASP A 61 12.18 8.65 -7.01
C ASP A 61 13.24 9.69 -7.40
N SER A 62 14.03 10.19 -6.44
CA SER A 62 15.14 11.12 -6.75
C SER A 62 16.30 10.49 -7.54
N ILE A 63 16.45 9.16 -7.50
CA ILE A 63 17.52 8.43 -8.18
C ILE A 63 17.09 8.03 -9.59
N ILE A 64 15.81 7.68 -9.76
CA ILE A 64 15.27 7.14 -11.00
C ILE A 64 14.82 8.29 -11.90
N ASP A 65 15.46 8.41 -13.06
CA ASP A 65 15.03 9.34 -14.10
C ASP A 65 13.78 8.80 -14.81
N SER A 66 12.61 9.34 -14.44
CA SER A 66 11.31 8.94 -15.01
C SER A 66 11.17 9.20 -16.51
N THR A 67 12.05 10.01 -17.11
CA THR A 67 12.07 10.22 -18.56
C THR A 67 12.79 9.08 -19.31
N LYS A 68 13.61 8.30 -18.60
CA LYS A 68 14.39 7.19 -19.16
C LYS A 68 13.90 5.83 -18.74
N THR A 69 13.25 5.72 -17.59
CA THR A 69 12.84 4.44 -17.03
C THR A 69 11.55 4.59 -16.25
N GLU A 70 10.56 3.76 -16.59
CA GLU A 70 9.36 3.59 -15.78
C GLU A 70 9.68 2.65 -14.62
N ALA A 71 9.41 3.10 -13.39
CA ALA A 71 9.59 2.31 -12.18
C ALA A 71 8.28 2.19 -11.42
N ILE A 72 7.94 0.96 -11.00
CA ILE A 72 6.79 0.68 -10.16
C ILE A 72 7.30 0.25 -8.79
N THR A 73 6.99 1.05 -7.76
CA THR A 73 7.36 0.69 -6.38
C THR A 73 6.34 -0.29 -5.81
N VAL A 74 6.75 -1.55 -5.66
CA VAL A 74 5.90 -2.62 -5.11
C VAL A 74 6.09 -2.74 -3.60
N CYS A 75 5.00 -2.66 -2.84
CA CYS A 75 5.04 -2.71 -1.37
C CYS A 75 4.03 -3.70 -0.80
N ASP A 76 4.32 -4.19 0.40
CA ASP A 76 3.44 -5.10 1.13
C ASP A 76 2.30 -4.36 1.87
N ARG A 77 1.64 -5.10 2.77
CA ARG A 77 0.48 -4.63 3.56
C ARG A 77 0.79 -3.49 4.51
N GLU A 78 2.04 -3.32 4.94
CA GLU A 78 2.42 -2.26 5.88
C GLU A 78 2.41 -0.88 5.21
N ALA A 79 2.67 -0.81 3.90
CA ALA A 79 2.64 0.43 3.13
C ALA A 79 1.22 0.91 2.77
N ASP A 80 0.17 0.16 3.16
CA ASP A 80 -1.24 0.52 2.91
C ASP A 80 -1.72 1.67 3.82
N ILE A 81 -1.06 2.82 3.72
CA ILE A 81 -1.28 4.06 4.46
C ILE A 81 -1.55 5.21 3.49
N TYR A 82 -2.41 6.16 3.89
CA TYR A 82 -2.86 7.23 3.01
C TYR A 82 -1.69 8.13 2.58
N GLU A 83 -0.80 8.45 3.52
CA GLU A 83 0.34 9.34 3.33
C GLU A 83 1.33 8.80 2.27
N PHE A 84 1.40 7.48 2.08
CA PHE A 84 2.23 6.87 1.03
C PHE A 84 1.64 7.10 -0.36
N PHE A 85 0.32 6.90 -0.52
CA PHE A 85 -0.36 7.18 -1.79
C PHE A 85 -0.42 8.68 -2.10
N GLU A 86 -0.60 9.54 -1.10
CA GLU A 86 -0.52 11.01 -1.23
C GLU A 86 0.84 11.41 -1.78
N LEU A 87 1.93 10.91 -1.18
CA LEU A 87 3.28 11.19 -1.63
C LEU A 87 3.52 10.67 -3.06
N ALA A 88 3.15 9.42 -3.36
CA ALA A 88 3.29 8.86 -4.70
C ALA A 88 2.56 9.70 -5.76
N ARG A 89 1.36 10.18 -5.44
CA ARG A 89 0.59 11.07 -6.32
C ARG A 89 1.31 12.40 -6.56
N ASN A 90 1.91 12.98 -5.52
CA ASN A 90 2.63 14.26 -5.59
C ASN A 90 3.94 14.16 -6.38
N LEU A 91 4.63 13.03 -6.27
CA LEU A 91 5.85 12.73 -7.04
C LEU A 91 5.54 12.22 -8.46
N ASN A 92 4.27 11.94 -8.77
CA ASN A 92 3.87 11.25 -9.99
C ASN A 92 4.54 9.86 -10.17
N SER A 93 4.85 9.19 -9.05
CA SER A 93 5.47 7.86 -9.04
C SER A 93 4.42 6.74 -9.08
N ALA A 94 4.68 5.69 -9.85
CA ALA A 94 3.82 4.50 -9.88
C ALA A 94 4.08 3.60 -8.67
N VAL A 95 3.00 3.17 -7.99
CA VAL A 95 3.08 2.28 -6.82
C VAL A 95 2.06 1.14 -6.93
N LEU A 96 2.46 -0.04 -6.46
CA LEU A 96 1.59 -1.21 -6.29
C LEU A 96 1.67 -1.67 -4.84
N VAL A 97 0.57 -1.50 -4.09
CA VAL A 97 0.54 -1.79 -2.66
C VAL A 97 -0.45 -2.90 -2.37
N ARG A 98 -0.02 -3.92 -1.64
CA ARG A 98 -0.94 -4.97 -1.18
C ARG A 98 -1.90 -4.39 -0.15
N ALA A 99 -3.17 -4.26 -0.52
CA ALA A 99 -4.17 -3.69 0.38
C ALA A 99 -4.37 -4.55 1.66
N SER A 100 -4.61 -3.88 2.79
CA SER A 100 -4.75 -4.52 4.12
C SER A 100 -5.94 -4.00 4.92
N LYS A 101 -6.52 -2.85 4.57
CA LYS A 101 -7.60 -2.20 5.34
C LYS A 101 -8.92 -2.15 4.56
N ASP A 102 -10.00 -2.56 5.21
CA ASP A 102 -11.37 -2.30 4.75
C ASP A 102 -11.78 -0.83 5.01
N ARG A 103 -11.18 0.06 4.24
CA ARG A 103 -11.37 1.51 4.38
C ARG A 103 -12.72 1.96 3.82
N ASP A 104 -13.23 3.05 4.40
CA ASP A 104 -14.34 3.79 3.79
C ASP A 104 -13.81 4.46 2.52
N ILE A 105 -14.54 4.36 1.41
CA ILE A 105 -14.18 4.92 0.09
C ILE A 105 -15.35 5.72 -0.50
N ASN A 106 -15.06 6.47 -1.57
CA ASN A 106 -16.06 7.17 -2.40
C ASN A 106 -16.97 8.12 -1.61
N ARG A 107 -16.49 8.71 -0.51
CA ARG A 107 -17.36 9.55 0.32
C ARG A 107 -17.63 10.88 -0.36
N LYS A 108 -18.91 11.28 -0.38
CA LYS A 108 -19.35 12.61 -0.82
C LYS A 108 -18.82 13.74 0.08
N SER A 109 -18.66 13.46 1.38
CA SER A 109 -18.12 14.41 2.35
C SER A 109 -17.54 13.72 3.58
N ARG A 110 -16.72 14.45 4.34
CA ARG A 110 -16.07 13.99 5.58
C ARG A 110 -17.04 13.56 6.67
N PHE A 111 -18.28 14.05 6.67
CA PHE A 111 -19.32 13.69 7.64
C PHE A 111 -20.47 12.90 7.02
N SER A 112 -20.34 12.50 5.73
CA SER A 112 -21.33 11.62 5.12
C SER A 112 -21.42 10.30 5.89
N ASN A 113 -22.66 9.89 6.15
CA ASN A 113 -23.03 8.60 6.71
C ASN A 113 -23.08 7.50 5.64
N ASP A 114 -23.06 7.87 4.37
CA ASP A 114 -22.89 6.94 3.26
C ASP A 114 -21.47 6.35 3.33
N LYS A 115 -21.40 5.05 3.62
CA LYS A 115 -20.15 4.31 3.84
C LYS A 115 -20.11 3.16 2.87
N GLN A 116 -19.41 3.35 1.77
CA GLN A 116 -19.01 2.24 0.92
C GLN A 116 -17.68 1.67 1.43
N LYS A 117 -17.62 0.34 1.57
CA LYS A 117 -16.44 -0.40 2.01
C LYS A 117 -15.66 -0.92 0.83
N LEU A 118 -14.33 -0.81 0.88
CA LEU A 118 -13.45 -1.21 -0.21
C LEU A 118 -13.67 -2.67 -0.61
N TRP A 119 -13.73 -3.61 0.35
CA TRP A 119 -13.86 -5.02 0.01
C TRP A 119 -15.17 -5.36 -0.67
N LYS A 120 -16.29 -4.90 -0.11
CA LYS A 120 -17.61 -5.08 -0.74
C LYS A 120 -17.66 -4.46 -2.13
N PHE A 121 -17.07 -3.27 -2.29
CA PHE A 121 -17.05 -2.56 -3.57
C PHE A 121 -16.30 -3.33 -4.67
N VAL A 122 -15.14 -3.91 -4.35
CA VAL A 122 -14.34 -4.65 -5.35
C VAL A 122 -14.88 -6.05 -5.64
N GLU A 123 -15.66 -6.64 -4.73
CA GLU A 123 -16.37 -7.91 -4.98
C GLU A 123 -17.39 -7.77 -6.11
N ASP A 124 -18.06 -6.62 -6.17
CA ASP A 124 -19.12 -6.31 -7.13
C ASP A 124 -18.57 -5.98 -8.53
N PHE A 125 -17.24 -5.89 -8.69
CA PHE A 125 -16.62 -5.72 -10.01
C PHE A 125 -16.81 -6.96 -10.89
N SER A 126 -17.12 -6.72 -12.16
CA SER A 126 -17.11 -7.76 -13.17
C SER A 126 -15.69 -8.31 -13.34
N SER A 127 -15.60 -9.63 -13.47
CA SER A 127 -14.34 -10.29 -13.84
C SER A 127 -13.93 -9.79 -15.24
N ILE A 128 -12.67 -9.40 -15.38
CA ILE A 128 -12.08 -8.95 -16.64
C ILE A 128 -11.24 -10.04 -17.31
N GLY A 129 -11.07 -11.19 -16.65
CA GLY A 129 -10.31 -12.32 -17.16
C GLY A 129 -9.90 -13.28 -16.05
N THR A 130 -9.27 -14.37 -16.47
CA THR A 130 -8.72 -15.38 -15.55
C THR A 130 -7.22 -15.54 -15.76
N ILE A 131 -6.53 -15.94 -14.70
CA ILE A 131 -5.12 -16.30 -14.73
C ILE A 131 -4.92 -17.62 -13.97
N GLU A 132 -4.14 -18.51 -14.55
CA GLU A 132 -3.71 -19.72 -13.87
C GLU A 132 -2.34 -19.50 -13.24
N ILE A 133 -2.20 -19.89 -11.98
CA ILE A 133 -0.91 -19.88 -11.29
C ILE A 133 -0.57 -21.28 -10.79
N GLU A 134 0.69 -21.68 -11.00
CA GLU A 134 1.23 -22.87 -10.35
C GLU A 134 1.58 -22.53 -8.90
N ILE A 135 0.99 -23.28 -7.98
CA ILE A 135 1.31 -23.20 -6.56
C ILE A 135 2.24 -24.38 -6.26
N PRO A 136 3.51 -24.12 -5.89
CA PRO A 136 4.45 -25.20 -5.58
C PRO A 136 3.98 -25.97 -4.33
N ALA A 137 4.40 -27.23 -4.24
CA ALA A 137 4.16 -28.03 -3.05
C ALA A 137 4.84 -27.38 -1.84
N ARG A 138 4.12 -27.28 -0.72
CA ARG A 138 4.61 -26.74 0.54
C ARG A 138 3.83 -27.38 1.67
N ASP A 139 4.50 -27.85 2.72
CA ASP A 139 3.92 -28.38 3.97
C ASP A 139 2.60 -29.15 3.80
N ASN A 140 2.58 -30.50 3.75
CA ASN A 140 1.33 -31.30 3.64
C ASN A 140 0.34 -30.89 2.52
N LYS A 141 0.69 -29.98 1.60
CA LYS A 141 -0.15 -29.56 0.48
C LYS A 141 0.55 -29.89 -0.84
N PRO A 142 -0.09 -30.66 -1.73
CA PRO A 142 0.48 -31.02 -3.02
C PRO A 142 0.60 -29.79 -3.93
N LYS A 143 1.48 -29.90 -4.94
CA LYS A 143 1.51 -28.96 -6.06
C LYS A 143 0.12 -28.92 -6.69
N ARG A 144 -0.37 -27.72 -6.98
CA ARG A 144 -1.66 -27.53 -7.66
C ARG A 144 -1.64 -26.30 -8.54
N THR A 145 -2.50 -26.30 -9.55
CA THR A 145 -2.83 -25.10 -10.31
C THR A 145 -4.04 -24.42 -9.68
N ALA A 146 -4.01 -23.10 -9.56
CA ALA A 146 -5.15 -22.30 -9.16
C ALA A 146 -5.57 -21.40 -10.31
N CYS A 147 -6.83 -21.53 -10.76
CA CYS A 147 -7.45 -20.57 -11.66
C CYS A 147 -8.01 -19.41 -10.82
N LEU A 148 -7.62 -18.19 -11.17
CA LEU A 148 -7.96 -16.98 -10.46
C LEU A 148 -8.70 -16.03 -11.39
N GLU A 149 -9.81 -15.47 -10.93
CA GLU A 149 -10.46 -14.34 -11.59
C GLU A 149 -9.78 -13.04 -11.19
N VAL A 150 -9.55 -12.18 -12.18
CA VAL A 150 -9.03 -10.83 -11.99
C VAL A 150 -10.17 -9.84 -12.16
N LYS A 151 -10.36 -8.99 -11.17
CA LYS A 151 -11.32 -7.89 -11.14
C LYS A 151 -10.57 -6.58 -10.95
N PHE A 152 -11.01 -5.52 -11.60
CA PHE A 152 -10.32 -4.22 -11.57
C PHE A 152 -11.30 -3.06 -11.67
N GLY A 153 -11.01 -1.97 -10.95
CA GLY A 153 -11.82 -0.76 -11.04
C GLY A 153 -11.25 0.42 -10.26
N LYS A 154 -11.76 1.62 -10.59
CA LYS A 154 -11.37 2.88 -9.96
C LYS A 154 -12.18 3.12 -8.68
N PHE A 155 -11.54 3.74 -7.70
CA PHE A 155 -12.21 4.28 -6.52
C PHE A 155 -11.51 5.55 -6.03
N MET A 156 -12.21 6.31 -5.21
CA MET A 156 -11.66 7.45 -4.49
C MET A 156 -11.32 7.00 -3.07
N MET A 157 -10.03 7.03 -2.75
CA MET A 157 -9.54 6.83 -1.40
C MET A 157 -9.72 8.11 -0.58
N ASP A 158 -10.54 8.03 0.46
CA ASP A 158 -10.77 9.15 1.34
C ASP A 158 -9.64 9.28 2.41
N PRO A 159 -9.28 10.52 2.79
CA PRO A 159 -8.41 10.78 3.92
C PRO A 159 -8.92 10.14 5.22
N PRO A 160 -8.04 9.63 6.10
CA PRO A 160 -8.46 9.09 7.39
C PRO A 160 -9.22 10.13 8.22
N LYS A 161 -10.38 9.75 8.78
CA LYS A 161 -11.23 10.64 9.59
C LYS A 161 -10.50 11.30 10.76
N ARG A 162 -9.50 10.64 11.36
CA ARG A 162 -8.77 11.17 12.52
C ARG A 162 -7.36 11.72 12.16
N HIS A 163 -7.09 11.91 10.87
CA HIS A 163 -5.81 12.43 10.40
C HIS A 163 -5.57 13.85 10.93
N ILE A 164 -4.34 14.16 11.33
CA ILE A 164 -3.98 15.45 11.92
C ILE A 164 -4.07 16.61 10.91
N ARG A 165 -3.58 16.40 9.68
CA ARG A 165 -3.66 17.36 8.55
C ARG A 165 -5.01 17.37 7.81
N TYR A 166 -6.11 16.93 8.42
CA TYR A 166 -7.34 16.64 7.67
C TYR A 166 -7.94 17.77 6.84
N LYS A 167 -7.59 19.04 7.12
CA LYS A 167 -8.07 20.21 6.38
C LYS A 167 -7.36 20.39 5.03
N GLU A 168 -6.19 19.77 4.87
CA GLU A 168 -5.32 19.90 3.70
C GLU A 168 -5.39 18.67 2.78
N LEU A 169 -6.02 17.59 3.25
CA LEU A 169 -6.07 16.32 2.53
C LEU A 169 -7.24 16.27 1.54
N TYR A 170 -7.01 15.59 0.43
CA TYR A 170 -7.97 15.43 -0.67
C TYR A 170 -8.18 13.95 -1.02
N ASN A 171 -9.25 13.66 -1.75
CA ASN A 171 -9.53 12.30 -2.17
C ASN A 171 -8.54 11.87 -3.27
N LEU A 172 -7.95 10.70 -3.12
CA LEU A 172 -6.97 10.17 -4.06
C LEU A 172 -7.66 9.19 -5.02
N PRO A 173 -7.61 9.42 -6.35
CA PRO A 173 -8.09 8.44 -7.31
C PRO A 173 -7.10 7.27 -7.37
N LEU A 174 -7.55 6.08 -7.01
CA LEU A 174 -6.76 4.86 -7.04
C LEU A 174 -7.48 3.78 -7.84
N TYR A 175 -6.74 2.74 -8.17
CA TYR A 175 -7.28 1.51 -8.74
C TYR A 175 -7.16 0.38 -7.73
N ALA A 176 -8.17 -0.48 -7.68
CA ALA A 176 -8.09 -1.75 -6.98
C ALA A 176 -7.97 -2.87 -8.01
N VAL A 177 -7.00 -3.77 -7.78
CA VAL A 177 -6.90 -5.06 -8.45
C VAL A 177 -7.29 -6.11 -7.41
N TYR A 178 -8.37 -6.83 -7.66
CA TYR A 178 -8.90 -7.86 -6.77
C TYR A 178 -8.81 -9.21 -7.48
N VAL A 179 -8.13 -10.16 -6.84
CA VAL A 179 -7.86 -11.48 -7.40
C VAL A 179 -8.47 -12.52 -6.48
N VAL A 180 -9.40 -13.31 -7.00
CA VAL A 180 -10.14 -14.34 -6.25
C VAL A 180 -10.05 -15.67 -6.98
N LEU A 181 -10.27 -16.78 -6.27
CA LEU A 181 -10.39 -18.08 -6.93
C LEU A 181 -11.58 -18.04 -7.89
N SER A 182 -11.37 -18.53 -9.12
CA SER A 182 -12.47 -18.75 -10.05
C SER A 182 -13.46 -19.71 -9.41
N SER A 183 -14.73 -19.31 -9.40
CA SER A 183 -15.82 -20.15 -8.87
C SER A 183 -16.21 -21.25 -9.84
#